data_AF-A0A7C4D1J5-F1
#
_entry.id   AF-A0A7C4D1J5-F1
#
_cell.length_a   1.000
_cell.length_b   1.000
_cell.length_c   1.000
_cell.angle_alpha   90.00
_cell.angle_beta   90.00
_cell.angle_gamma   90.00
#
_symmetry.space_group_name_H-M   'P 1'
#
loop_
_entity.id
_entity.type
_entity.pdbx_description
1 polymer ?
#
loop_
_entity_poly.entity_id
_entity_poly.type
_entity_poly.pdbx_seq_one_letter_code
_entity_poly.pdbx_strand_id
1 'polypeptide(L)' 'MADYDVLLVHPPAVPKILGRPYFPGPVSQVSIHTTSQYIQVSQGILSIADFLDRNGFKVLIDNVGERI' A
#
# COMPACT_ATOMS: atom_id res chain seq x y z
N MET A 1 -5.56 5.20 21.45
CA MET A 1 -5.27 4.47 20.18
C MET A 1 -5.77 3.06 20.37
N ALA A 2 -6.40 2.44 19.37
CA ALA A 2 -6.78 1.05 19.50
C ALA A 2 -5.51 0.19 19.65
N ASP A 3 -5.51 -0.76 20.58
CA ASP A 3 -4.41 -1.72 20.73
C ASP A 3 -4.50 -2.73 19.59
N TYR A 4 -3.51 -2.67 18.70
CA TYR A 4 -3.29 -3.65 17.63
C TYR A 4 -2.09 -4.52 18.00
N ASP A 5 -2.20 -5.81 17.72
CA ASP A 5 -1.11 -6.78 17.96
C ASP A 5 -0.09 -6.75 16.81
N VAL A 6 -0.56 -6.48 15.59
CA VAL A 6 0.27 -6.47 14.38
C VAL A 6 -0.07 -5.27 13.51
N LEU A 7 0.97 -4.53 13.11
CA LEU A 7 0.88 -3.44 12.14
C LEU A 7 1.59 -3.84 10.85
N LEU A 8 0.85 -3.92 9.75
CA LEU A 8 1.38 -4.16 8.42
C LEU A 8 1.45 -2.84 7.66
N VAL A 9 2.66 -2.37 7.36
CA VAL A 9 2.88 -1.11 6.66
C VAL A 9 3.00 -1.37 5.16
N HIS A 10 2.12 -0.78 4.36
CA HIS A 10 2.22 -0.76 2.91
C HIS A 10 2.83 0.56 2.44
N PRO A 11 4.09 0.57 1.96
CA PRO A 11 4.69 1.75 1.36
C PRO A 11 4.18 1.93 -0.08
N PRO A 12 4.10 3.18 -0.58
CA PRO A 12 3.83 3.42 -1.99
C PRO A 12 4.93 2.80 -2.86
N ALA A 13 4.54 2.20 -3.98
CA ALA A 13 5.43 1.61 -4.96
C ALA A 13 6.10 2.70 -5.80
N VAL A 14 7.03 3.44 -5.21
CA VAL A 14 7.80 4.48 -5.92
C VAL A 14 9.00 3.83 -6.60
N PRO A 15 9.08 3.78 -7.94
CA PRO A 15 10.28 3.29 -8.61
C PRO A 15 11.48 4.18 -8.28
N LYS A 16 12.61 3.55 -7.93
CA LYS A 16 13.87 4.25 -7.67
C LYS A 16 14.48 4.71 -8.99
N ILE A 17 14.13 5.93 -9.43
CA ILE A 17 14.64 6.53 -10.66
C ILE A 17 15.95 7.23 -10.33
N LEU A 18 17.07 6.55 -10.57
CA LEU A 18 18.41 7.16 -10.51
C LEU A 18 18.97 7.34 -11.91
N GLY A 19 19.28 8.60 -12.27
CA GLY A 19 20.13 8.92 -13.42
C GLY A 19 19.52 8.73 -14.82
N ARG A 20 18.22 8.49 -14.95
CA ARG A 20 17.53 8.42 -16.26
C ARG A 20 16.19 9.18 -16.22
N PRO A 21 15.83 9.91 -17.27
CA PRO A 21 14.47 10.41 -17.43
C PRO A 21 13.49 9.23 -17.43
N TYR A 22 12.55 9.24 -16.48
CA TYR A 22 11.48 8.26 -16.41
C TYR A 22 10.18 8.93 -16.86
N PHE A 23 9.57 8.36 -17.89
CA PHE A 23 8.27 8.77 -18.40
C PHE A 23 7.27 7.65 -18.09
N PRO A 24 6.65 7.66 -16.90
CA PRO A 24 5.69 6.63 -16.48
C PRO A 24 4.38 6.57 -17.30
N GLY A 25 4.29 7.30 -18.41
CA GLY A 25 3.02 7.57 -19.07
C GLY A 25 2.16 8.53 -18.24
N PRO A 26 0.84 8.57 -18.45
CA PRO A 26 -0.07 9.40 -17.67
C PRO A 26 -0.10 8.91 -16.20
N VAL A 27 0.43 9.73 -15.27
CA VAL A 27 0.42 9.45 -13.82
C VAL A 27 -0.39 10.46 -13.03
N SER A 28 -0.99 11.43 -13.70
CA SER A 28 -1.85 12.39 -13.01
C SER A 28 -3.20 11.76 -12.65
N GLN A 29 -3.95 12.47 -11.82
CA GLN A 29 -5.33 12.19 -11.40
C GLN A 29 -6.33 12.24 -12.57
N VAL A 30 -6.04 11.61 -13.70
CA VAL A 30 -7.01 11.50 -14.81
C VAL A 30 -8.11 10.49 -14.47
N SER A 31 -7.95 9.73 -13.39
CA SER A 31 -8.98 8.85 -12.83
C SER A 31 -8.66 8.56 -11.37
N ILE A 32 -9.70 8.53 -10.52
CA ILE A 32 -9.68 8.00 -9.14
C ILE A 32 -9.04 6.58 -9.08
N HIS A 33 -8.97 5.89 -10.22
CA HIS A 33 -8.44 4.53 -10.37
C HIS A 33 -7.02 4.44 -10.95
N THR A 34 -6.33 5.55 -11.27
CA THR A 34 -4.97 5.49 -11.89
C THR A 34 -3.87 5.93 -10.92
N THR A 35 -4.15 6.82 -9.98
CA THR A 35 -3.27 7.05 -8.81
C THR A 35 -3.22 5.83 -7.90
N SER A 36 -4.23 4.94 -7.95
CA SER A 36 -4.29 3.75 -7.12
C SER A 36 -3.17 2.76 -7.42
N GLN A 37 -2.62 2.69 -8.64
CA GLN A 37 -1.67 1.63 -8.99
C GLN A 37 -0.40 1.62 -8.12
N TYR A 38 0.01 2.78 -7.61
CA TYR A 38 1.21 2.90 -6.77
C TYR A 38 0.93 2.83 -5.27
N ILE A 39 -0.33 2.90 -4.86
CA ILE A 39 -0.75 2.84 -3.45
C ILE A 39 -1.67 1.66 -3.18
N GLN A 40 -1.94 0.82 -4.18
CA GLN A 40 -2.80 -0.34 -4.04
C GLN A 40 -2.11 -1.39 -3.19
N VAL A 41 -2.72 -1.70 -2.04
CA VAL A 41 -2.23 -2.72 -1.12
C VAL A 41 -2.03 -4.05 -1.86
N SER A 42 -0.87 -4.66 -1.66
CA SER A 42 -0.54 -5.92 -2.33
C SER A 42 -1.40 -7.07 -1.80
N GLN A 43 -1.74 -8.01 -2.69
CA GLN A 43 -2.49 -9.23 -2.32
C GLN A 43 -1.79 -10.04 -1.22
N GLY A 44 -0.45 -10.00 -1.17
CA GLY A 44 0.33 -10.64 -0.11
C GLY A 44 0.07 -10.03 1.27
N ILE A 45 0.01 -8.70 1.39
CA ILE A 45 -0.30 -8.02 2.66
C ILE A 45 -1.72 -8.38 3.11
N LEU A 46 -2.69 -8.39 2.19
CA LEU A 46 -4.07 -8.79 2.50
C LEU A 46 -4.15 -10.24 2.97
N SER A 47 -3.39 -11.14 2.33
CA SER A 47 -3.35 -12.56 2.68
C SER A 47 -2.72 -12.80 4.06
N ILE A 48 -1.65 -12.06 4.39
CA ILE A 48 -1.01 -12.12 5.72
C ILE A 48 -1.98 -11.58 6.78
N ALA A 49 -2.65 -10.46 6.51
CA ALA A 49 -3.63 -9.89 7.43
C ALA A 49 -4.78 -10.86 7.70
N ASP A 50 -5.37 -11.44 6.66
CA ASP A 50 -6.45 -12.42 6.77
C ASP A 50 -6.01 -13.68 7.53
N PHE A 51 -4.79 -14.19 7.28
CA PHE A 51 -4.26 -15.31 8.05
C PHE A 51 -4.13 -14.98 9.54
N LEU A 52 -3.54 -13.83 9.87
CA LEU A 52 -3.31 -13.42 11.26
C LEU A 52 -4.62 -13.11 12.00
N ASP A 53 -5.57 -12.43 11.35
CA ASP A 53 -6.91 -12.14 11.90
C ASP A 53 -7.65 -13.43 12.26
N ARG A 54 -7.62 -14.44 11.37
CA ARG A 54 -8.20 -15.77 11.62
C ARG A 54 -7.53 -16.54 12.75
N ASN A 55 -6.29 -16.21 13.09
CA ASN A 55 -5.54 -16.81 14.20
C ASN A 55 -5.60 -15.97 15.49
N GLY A 56 -6.50 -14.98 15.56
CA GLY A 56 -6.82 -14.25 16.78
C GLY A 56 -5.99 -12.99 17.03
N PHE A 57 -5.21 -12.52 16.06
CA PHE A 57 -4.46 -11.26 16.16
C PHE A 57 -5.30 -10.08 15.71
N LYS A 58 -5.24 -8.95 16.43
CA LYS A 58 -5.78 -7.67 15.95
C LYS A 58 -4.79 -7.03 14.99
N VAL A 59 -5.06 -7.14 13.70
CA VAL A 59 -4.19 -6.62 12.63
C VAL A 59 -4.68 -5.27 12.14
N LEU A 60 -3.76 -4.31 11.97
CA LEU A 60 -3.99 -3.08 11.21
C LEU A 60 -3.11 -3.08 9.97
N ILE A 61 -3.70 -2.78 8.81
CA ILE A 61 -2.95 -2.42 7.61
C ILE A 61 -2.89 -0.90 7.54
N ASP A 62 -1.68 -0.35 7.51
CA ASP A 62 -1.44 1.06 7.32
C ASP A 62 -0.89 1.33 5.93
N ASN A 63 -1.74 1.87 5.06
CA ASN A 63 -1.35 2.28 3.73
C ASN A 63 -0.80 3.71 3.76
N VAL A 64 0.52 3.83 3.80
CA VAL A 64 1.20 5.13 3.86
C VAL A 64 0.93 5.96 2.61
N GLY A 65 0.71 5.31 1.46
CA GLY A 65 0.39 5.97 0.20
C GLY A 65 -0.99 6.61 0.14
N GLU A 66 -1.95 6.15 0.95
CA GLU A 66 -3.31 6.71 1.02
C GLU A 66 -3.43 7.94 1.93
N ARG A 67 -2.41 8.25 2.74
CA ARG A 67 -2.45 9.36 3.70
C ARG A 67 -2.25 10.74 3.06
N ILE A 68 -2.08 10.80 1.74
CA ILE A 68 -1.70 11.99 0.97
C ILE A 68 -2.94 12.70 0.43
#